data_AF-A0A8T6F556-F1
#
_entry.id   AF-A0A8T6F556-F1
#
_cell.length_a   1.000
_cell.length_b   1.000
_cell.length_c   1.000
_cell.angle_alpha   90.00
_cell.angle_beta   90.00
_cell.angle_gamma   90.00
#
_symmetry.space_group_name_H-M   'P 1'
#
loop_
_entity.id
_entity.type
_entity.pdbx_description
1 polymer ?
#
loop_
_entity_poly.entity_id
_entity_poly.type
_entity_poly.pdbx_seq_one_letter_code
_entity_poly.pdbx_strand_id
1 'polypeptide(L)'
;MKLNFFGDPVPRSWQTPQDTVAVEQALDQMIAGKEIIRGIMANETARYTTAFRDADLAVEASAAGNRSAQTRYYRAILAYRTALAAAGLQTPSWQPSIQGPGQNPVFSQDLVTALRHNDNASSDYQTDYIQAAAIIENSVNNQFNINWDQLIALFSALARFVDDRRSRFPRFEQDYIAQSSTQESWADPRFRALLRIFESRNGPRSFQTAQEQHDPSTTNDFAEAVVDDLRSGKLVIIDQSAGDPEQNLAAAERVMWRIFRSQQERFRSVLVNYDPTAPPDEDTATEGHIIIYIEEAHNLLPRANSRDNLTTVWARAAKEGSKLNIGMVLATQAPSSVMPEILSETDNWVLSYLNSASERRVVADYMDFADFVEQIGKVSEQGFVRIRTLSQAYTVPVQLDRFQLTDASTQPNQNADGQP
;
A
#
# COMPACT_ATOMS: atom_id res chain seq x y z
N MET A 1 6.57 3.43 -9.79
CA MET A 1 6.31 1.98 -9.64
C MET A 1 4.82 1.73 -9.89
N LYS A 2 4.44 0.69 -10.63
CA LYS A 2 3.04 0.36 -10.89
C LYS A 2 2.56 -0.69 -9.89
N LEU A 3 1.29 -0.62 -9.47
CA LEU A 3 0.70 -1.57 -8.53
C LEU A 3 -0.25 -2.53 -9.25
N ASN A 4 -0.39 -3.74 -8.72
CA ASN A 4 -1.45 -4.65 -9.14
C ASN A 4 -2.76 -4.27 -8.43
N PHE A 5 -3.59 -3.47 -9.10
CA PHE A 5 -4.88 -3.01 -8.58
C PHE A 5 -5.89 -4.14 -8.42
N PHE A 6 -5.69 -5.29 -9.06
CA PHE A 6 -6.51 -6.47 -8.82
C PHE A 6 -6.09 -7.19 -7.53
N GLY A 7 -4.84 -7.02 -7.06
CA GLY A 7 -4.25 -7.81 -5.99
C GLY A 7 -4.10 -9.28 -6.35
N ASP A 8 -3.70 -10.08 -5.37
CA ASP A 8 -3.52 -11.53 -5.54
C ASP A 8 -4.82 -12.30 -5.30
N PRO A 9 -4.94 -13.55 -5.76
CA PRO A 9 -6.07 -14.39 -5.43
C PRO A 9 -6.29 -14.47 -3.91
N VAL A 10 -7.54 -14.29 -3.49
CA VAL A 10 -7.91 -14.32 -2.06
C VAL A 10 -7.58 -15.70 -1.48
N PRO A 11 -6.76 -15.80 -0.41
CA PRO A 11 -6.49 -17.05 0.28
C PRO A 11 -7.78 -17.76 0.70
N ARG A 12 -7.82 -19.09 0.64
CA ARG A 12 -9.06 -19.86 0.88
C ARG A 12 -9.30 -20.21 2.35
N SER A 13 -8.27 -20.17 3.20
CA SER A 13 -8.42 -20.38 4.66
C SER A 13 -8.75 -19.07 5.34
N TRP A 14 -9.80 -19.06 6.16
CA TRP A 14 -10.32 -17.92 6.90
C TRP A 14 -10.84 -18.39 8.28
N GLN A 15 -10.15 -19.34 8.91
CA GLN A 15 -10.61 -19.93 10.17
C GLN A 15 -10.18 -19.11 11.39
N THR A 16 -8.98 -18.54 11.34
CA THR A 16 -8.38 -17.82 12.46
C THR A 16 -8.20 -16.33 12.14
N PRO A 17 -8.05 -15.44 13.15
CA PRO A 17 -7.63 -14.06 12.92
C PRO A 17 -6.28 -13.94 12.19
N GLN A 18 -5.40 -14.93 12.29
CA GLN A 18 -4.14 -14.93 11.54
C GLN A 18 -4.38 -15.19 10.05
N ASP A 19 -5.40 -15.98 9.71
CA ASP A 19 -5.77 -16.24 8.32
C ASP A 19 -6.30 -14.97 7.64
N THR A 20 -7.01 -14.10 8.38
CA THR A 20 -7.50 -12.81 7.83
C THR A 20 -6.35 -11.85 7.54
N VAL A 21 -5.24 -11.91 8.29
CA VAL A 21 -4.03 -11.13 7.97
C VAL A 21 -3.42 -11.57 6.64
N ALA A 22 -3.42 -12.87 6.33
CA ALA A 22 -2.92 -13.36 5.03
C ALA A 22 -3.80 -12.87 3.86
N VAL A 23 -5.10 -12.68 4.10
CA VAL A 23 -6.01 -12.09 3.11
C VAL A 23 -5.71 -10.61 2.90
N GLU A 24 -5.55 -9.85 3.99
CA GLU A 24 -5.16 -8.44 3.92
C GLU A 24 -3.87 -8.29 3.11
N GLN A 25 -2.86 -9.11 3.41
CA GLN A 25 -1.59 -9.15 2.69
C GLN A 25 -1.75 -9.41 1.18
N ALA A 26 -2.57 -10.40 0.80
CA ALA A 26 -2.85 -10.70 -0.60
C ALA A 26 -3.57 -9.56 -1.34
N LEU A 27 -4.25 -8.68 -0.61
CA LEU A 27 -5.06 -7.59 -1.16
C LEU A 27 -4.45 -6.21 -0.94
N ASP A 28 -3.30 -6.09 -0.30
CA ASP A 28 -2.67 -4.81 0.04
C ASP A 28 -2.49 -3.90 -1.18
N GLN A 29 -1.99 -4.44 -2.30
CA GLN A 29 -1.83 -3.67 -3.55
C GLN A 29 -3.17 -3.25 -4.16
N MET A 30 -4.21 -4.06 -3.99
CA MET A 30 -5.57 -3.72 -4.42
C MET A 30 -6.13 -2.56 -3.58
N ILE A 31 -5.89 -2.56 -2.27
CA ILE A 31 -6.30 -1.46 -1.38
C ILE A 31 -5.54 -0.17 -1.71
N ALA A 32 -4.22 -0.24 -1.93
CA ALA A 32 -3.45 0.91 -2.37
C ALA A 32 -3.93 1.45 -3.73
N GLY A 33 -4.20 0.56 -4.69
CA GLY A 33 -4.79 0.92 -5.98
C GLY A 33 -6.19 1.54 -5.88
N LYS A 34 -7.00 1.09 -4.91
CA LYS A 34 -8.31 1.67 -4.62
C LYS A 34 -8.21 3.13 -4.17
N GLU A 35 -7.23 3.46 -3.33
CA GLU A 35 -7.05 4.83 -2.86
C GLU A 35 -6.53 5.76 -3.97
N ILE A 36 -5.71 5.25 -4.90
CA ILE A 36 -5.36 5.97 -6.13
C ILE A 36 -6.62 6.25 -6.98
N ILE A 37 -7.46 5.25 -7.20
CA ILE A 37 -8.74 5.42 -7.91
C ILE A 37 -9.64 6.44 -7.19
N ARG A 38 -9.63 6.46 -5.85
CA ARG A 38 -10.36 7.48 -5.07
C ARG A 38 -9.87 8.89 -5.39
N GLY A 39 -8.55 9.09 -5.48
CA GLY A 39 -7.95 10.37 -5.89
C GLY A 39 -8.34 10.79 -7.31
N ILE A 40 -8.30 9.86 -8.27
CA ILE A 40 -8.74 10.11 -9.66
C ILE A 40 -10.22 10.54 -9.71
N MET A 41 -11.06 9.90 -8.90
CA MET A 41 -12.49 10.17 -8.81
C MET A 41 -12.85 11.29 -7.81
N ALA A 42 -11.90 12.07 -7.32
CA ALA A 42 -12.16 13.07 -6.28
C ALA A 42 -13.19 14.12 -6.71
N ASN A 43 -13.13 14.54 -7.98
CA ASN A 43 -14.05 15.54 -8.56
C ASN A 43 -15.34 14.95 -9.13
N GLU A 44 -15.50 13.62 -9.12
CA GLU A 44 -16.71 12.96 -9.59
C GLU A 44 -17.85 13.12 -8.57
N THR A 45 -18.95 13.73 -9.00
CA THR A 45 -20.09 14.08 -8.13
C THR A 45 -21.33 13.24 -8.39
N ALA A 46 -21.32 12.38 -9.42
CA ALA A 46 -22.43 11.52 -9.71
C ALA A 46 -22.64 10.51 -8.57
N ARG A 47 -23.88 10.34 -8.11
CA ARG A 47 -24.20 9.49 -6.94
C ARG A 47 -23.64 8.07 -7.05
N TYR A 48 -23.58 7.51 -8.27
CA TYR A 48 -23.09 6.17 -8.52
C TYR A 48 -21.56 6.07 -8.46
N THR A 49 -20.83 7.10 -8.89
CA THR A 49 -19.36 7.15 -8.78
C THR A 49 -18.93 7.43 -7.35
N THR A 50 -19.60 8.34 -6.66
CA THR A 50 -19.34 8.66 -5.24
C THR A 50 -19.54 7.43 -4.35
N ALA A 51 -20.64 6.69 -4.52
CA ALA A 51 -20.88 5.48 -3.73
C ALA A 51 -19.79 4.41 -3.94
N PHE A 52 -19.38 4.17 -5.19
CA PHE A 52 -18.30 3.23 -5.49
C PHE A 52 -16.97 3.71 -4.91
N ARG A 53 -16.64 5.00 -5.07
CA ARG A 53 -15.42 5.63 -4.56
C ARG A 53 -15.27 5.47 -3.05
N ASP A 54 -16.37 5.67 -2.33
CA ASP A 54 -16.37 5.72 -0.86
C ASP A 54 -16.62 4.34 -0.22
N ALA A 55 -16.89 3.30 -1.02
CA ALA A 55 -17.05 1.93 -0.52
C ALA A 55 -15.74 1.39 0.09
N ASP A 56 -15.84 0.90 1.32
CA ASP A 56 -14.76 0.24 2.04
C ASP A 56 -14.51 -1.19 1.52
N LEU A 57 -13.24 -1.59 1.41
CA LEU A 57 -12.79 -2.92 0.98
C LEU A 57 -11.97 -3.65 2.04
N ALA A 58 -11.88 -3.11 3.26
CA ALA A 58 -11.23 -3.77 4.39
C ALA A 58 -11.93 -5.09 4.74
N VAL A 59 -11.14 -6.04 5.22
CA VAL A 59 -11.63 -7.34 5.70
C VAL A 59 -12.54 -7.10 6.91
N GLU A 60 -13.73 -7.71 6.92
CA GLU A 60 -14.64 -7.57 8.07
C GLU A 60 -14.01 -8.19 9.32
N ALA A 61 -14.00 -7.47 10.45
CA ALA A 61 -13.45 -7.97 11.71
C ALA A 61 -14.10 -9.29 12.18
N SER A 62 -15.34 -9.54 11.77
CA SER A 62 -16.09 -10.76 12.10
C SER A 62 -15.82 -11.93 11.13
N ALA A 63 -14.98 -11.76 10.10
CA ALA A 63 -14.84 -12.73 9.01
C ALA A 63 -14.14 -14.04 9.42
N ALA A 64 -13.29 -14.02 10.46
CA ALA A 64 -12.63 -15.22 10.95
C ALA A 64 -13.67 -16.26 11.43
N GLY A 65 -13.68 -17.44 10.83
CA GLY A 65 -14.63 -18.52 11.10
C GLY A 65 -16.08 -18.26 10.63
N ASN A 66 -16.41 -17.06 10.16
CA ASN A 66 -17.77 -16.69 9.77
C ASN A 66 -17.97 -16.76 8.25
N ARG A 67 -18.57 -17.85 7.78
CA ARG A 67 -18.81 -18.09 6.34
C ARG A 67 -19.72 -17.05 5.69
N SER A 68 -20.67 -16.47 6.43
CA SER A 68 -21.58 -15.46 5.89
C SER A 68 -20.85 -14.14 5.63
N ALA A 69 -20.04 -13.70 6.60
CA ALA A 69 -19.17 -12.53 6.45
C ALA A 69 -18.16 -12.72 5.31
N GLN A 70 -17.54 -13.91 5.23
CA GLN A 70 -16.64 -14.27 4.13
C GLN A 70 -17.35 -14.18 2.77
N THR A 71 -18.55 -14.75 2.64
CA THR A 71 -19.31 -14.72 1.37
C THR A 71 -19.62 -13.29 0.93
N ARG A 72 -20.02 -12.40 1.85
CA ARG A 72 -20.21 -10.97 1.55
C ARG A 72 -18.93 -10.29 1.11
N TYR A 73 -17.81 -10.60 1.77
CA TYR A 73 -16.52 -10.06 1.41
C TYR A 73 -16.08 -10.50 0.00
N TYR A 74 -16.19 -11.80 -0.32
CA TYR A 74 -15.91 -12.32 -1.66
C TYR A 74 -16.78 -11.63 -2.73
N ARG A 75 -18.08 -11.37 -2.45
CA ARG A 75 -18.94 -10.57 -3.33
C ARG A 75 -18.37 -9.18 -3.58
N ALA A 76 -17.98 -8.47 -2.52
CA ALA A 76 -17.43 -7.12 -2.62
C ALA A 76 -16.14 -7.08 -3.46
N ILE A 77 -15.20 -7.99 -3.20
CA ILE A 77 -13.94 -8.06 -3.96
C ILE A 77 -14.19 -8.42 -5.43
N LEU A 78 -15.11 -9.35 -5.70
CA LEU A 78 -15.49 -9.66 -7.08
C LEU A 78 -16.13 -8.47 -7.80
N ALA A 79 -17.02 -7.71 -7.13
CA ALA A 79 -17.62 -6.51 -7.71
C ALA A 79 -16.56 -5.46 -8.05
N TYR A 80 -15.66 -5.18 -7.12
CA TYR A 80 -14.59 -4.21 -7.30
C TYR A 80 -13.66 -4.60 -8.46
N ARG A 81 -13.14 -5.83 -8.47
CA ARG A 81 -12.27 -6.33 -9.55
C ARG A 81 -12.96 -6.33 -10.91
N THR A 82 -14.25 -6.66 -10.94
CA THR A 82 -15.05 -6.58 -12.17
C THR A 82 -15.15 -5.14 -12.67
N ALA A 83 -15.25 -4.15 -11.77
CA ALA A 83 -15.27 -2.74 -12.15
C ALA A 83 -13.94 -2.31 -12.76
N LEU A 84 -12.80 -2.79 -12.24
CA LEU A 84 -11.48 -2.56 -12.85
C LEU A 84 -11.40 -3.11 -14.27
N ALA A 85 -11.83 -4.36 -14.47
CA ALA A 85 -11.87 -4.97 -15.80
C ALA A 85 -12.81 -4.19 -16.75
N ALA A 86 -13.99 -3.78 -16.27
CA ALA A 86 -14.95 -2.98 -17.06
C ALA A 86 -14.43 -1.58 -17.41
N ALA A 87 -13.55 -1.01 -16.60
CA ALA A 87 -12.86 0.24 -16.88
C ALA A 87 -11.78 0.09 -17.96
N GLY A 88 -11.43 -1.15 -18.33
CA GLY A 88 -10.42 -1.45 -19.33
C GLY A 88 -9.01 -1.59 -18.75
N LEU A 89 -8.87 -1.78 -17.43
CA LEU A 89 -7.58 -2.07 -16.84
C LEU A 89 -7.08 -3.45 -17.30
N GLN A 90 -5.77 -3.58 -17.52
CA GLN A 90 -5.17 -4.85 -17.94
C GLN A 90 -5.42 -5.93 -16.86
N THR A 91 -6.05 -7.03 -17.23
CA THR A 91 -6.42 -8.07 -16.26
C THR A 91 -5.23 -8.98 -15.90
N PRO A 92 -5.24 -9.60 -14.72
CA PRO A 92 -4.20 -10.54 -14.30
C PRO A 92 -4.25 -11.86 -15.07
N SER A 93 -3.13 -12.59 -15.04
CA SER A 93 -2.96 -13.88 -15.70
C SER A 93 -3.83 -14.99 -15.08
N TRP A 94 -4.18 -14.87 -13.80
CA TRP A 94 -5.09 -15.79 -13.13
C TRP A 94 -6.55 -15.52 -13.52
N GLN A 95 -7.35 -16.58 -13.60
CA GLN A 95 -8.77 -16.50 -13.91
C GLN A 95 -9.60 -16.24 -12.64
N PRO A 96 -10.62 -15.37 -12.69
CA PRO A 96 -11.49 -15.17 -11.56
C PRO A 96 -12.37 -16.41 -11.30
N SER A 97 -12.88 -16.51 -10.07
CA SER A 97 -13.79 -17.59 -9.69
C SER A 97 -14.92 -17.05 -8.83
N ILE A 98 -16.12 -17.59 -8.99
CA ILE A 98 -17.27 -17.34 -8.10
C ILE A 98 -17.33 -18.31 -6.92
N GLN A 99 -16.23 -19.00 -6.61
CA GLN A 99 -16.15 -19.88 -5.45
C GLN A 99 -16.02 -19.05 -4.17
N GLY A 100 -16.94 -19.27 -3.25
CA GLY A 100 -16.94 -18.74 -1.89
C GLY A 100 -16.38 -19.75 -0.88
N PRO A 101 -16.66 -19.56 0.42
CA PRO A 101 -16.08 -20.38 1.47
C PRO A 101 -16.60 -21.83 1.46
N GLY A 102 -15.70 -22.76 1.76
CA GLY A 102 -16.04 -24.19 1.86
C GLY A 102 -16.48 -24.84 0.55
N GLN A 103 -15.94 -24.38 -0.58
CA GLN A 103 -16.30 -24.83 -1.94
C GLN A 103 -17.77 -24.59 -2.33
N ASN A 104 -18.44 -23.64 -1.70
CA ASN A 104 -19.78 -23.20 -2.10
C ASN A 104 -19.69 -22.01 -3.06
N PRO A 105 -20.67 -21.78 -3.94
CA PRO A 105 -20.69 -20.57 -4.77
C PRO A 105 -20.97 -19.32 -3.91
N VAL A 106 -20.42 -18.19 -4.33
CA VAL A 106 -20.68 -16.85 -3.74
C VAL A 106 -22.14 -16.41 -3.98
N PHE A 107 -22.75 -16.92 -5.06
CA PHE A 107 -24.13 -16.65 -5.47
C PHE A 107 -24.97 -17.93 -5.24
N SER A 108 -26.02 -17.83 -4.44
CA SER A 108 -26.85 -18.98 -4.06
C SER A 108 -27.77 -19.44 -5.20
N GLN A 109 -28.24 -20.69 -5.12
CA GLN A 109 -29.22 -21.24 -6.06
C GLN A 109 -30.56 -20.47 -6.02
N ASP A 110 -30.92 -19.91 -4.87
CA ASP A 110 -32.13 -19.08 -4.73
C ASP A 110 -32.03 -17.79 -5.55
N LEU A 111 -30.84 -17.16 -5.58
CA LEU A 111 -30.60 -15.98 -6.43
C LEU A 111 -30.70 -16.35 -7.90
N VAL A 112 -30.09 -17.48 -8.31
CA VAL A 112 -30.15 -17.99 -9.68
C VAL A 112 -31.61 -18.21 -10.10
N THR A 113 -32.42 -18.80 -9.22
CA THR A 113 -33.85 -19.02 -9.46
C THR A 113 -34.60 -17.69 -9.61
N ALA A 114 -34.29 -16.70 -8.77
CA ALA A 114 -34.90 -15.37 -8.84
C ALA A 114 -34.55 -14.63 -10.15
N LEU A 115 -33.31 -14.74 -10.61
CA LEU A 115 -32.84 -14.17 -11.88
C LEU A 115 -33.52 -14.82 -13.10
N ARG A 116 -33.65 -16.14 -13.10
CA ARG A 116 -34.18 -16.93 -14.23
C ARG A 116 -35.71 -16.85 -14.38
N HIS A 117 -36.43 -16.40 -13.35
CA HIS A 117 -37.88 -16.54 -13.28
C HIS A 117 -38.62 -15.77 -14.39
N ASN A 118 -39.63 -16.38 -15.00
CA ASN A 118 -40.38 -15.81 -16.13
C ASN A 118 -41.25 -14.60 -15.77
N ASP A 119 -41.75 -14.48 -14.55
CA ASP A 119 -42.53 -13.29 -14.10
C ASP A 119 -41.72 -11.98 -14.02
N ASN A 120 -40.40 -12.02 -14.16
CA ASN A 120 -39.61 -10.83 -14.48
C ASN A 120 -39.96 -10.25 -15.87
N ALA A 121 -40.85 -10.87 -16.66
CA ALA A 121 -41.30 -10.37 -17.97
C ALA A 121 -41.86 -8.95 -17.96
N SER A 122 -42.17 -8.39 -16.79
CA SER A 122 -42.56 -6.97 -16.63
C SER A 122 -41.36 -6.01 -16.53
N SER A 123 -40.14 -6.54 -16.46
CA SER A 123 -38.89 -5.80 -16.48
C SER A 123 -38.36 -5.67 -17.91
N ASP A 124 -37.82 -4.49 -18.22
CA ASP A 124 -37.15 -4.21 -19.49
C ASP A 124 -35.80 -4.95 -19.62
N TYR A 125 -35.29 -5.55 -18.54
CA TYR A 125 -33.97 -6.20 -18.45
C TYR A 125 -34.05 -7.72 -18.29
N GLN A 126 -35.20 -8.34 -18.54
CA GLN A 126 -35.41 -9.77 -18.29
C GLN A 126 -34.39 -10.68 -19.00
N THR A 127 -34.03 -10.35 -20.24
CA THR A 127 -33.03 -11.10 -20.99
C THR A 127 -31.66 -11.08 -20.29
N ASP A 128 -31.27 -9.93 -19.73
CA ASP A 128 -30.01 -9.78 -19.01
C ASP A 128 -30.00 -10.63 -17.73
N TYR A 129 -31.13 -10.70 -17.01
CA TYR A 129 -31.26 -11.52 -15.80
C TYR A 129 -31.17 -13.02 -16.11
N ILE A 130 -31.84 -13.49 -17.18
CA ILE A 130 -31.73 -14.88 -17.62
C ILE A 130 -30.29 -15.23 -18.03
N GLN A 131 -29.62 -14.32 -18.74
CA GLN A 131 -28.21 -14.50 -19.13
C GLN A 131 -27.30 -14.56 -17.89
N ALA A 132 -27.51 -13.68 -16.91
CA ALA A 132 -26.78 -13.68 -15.65
C ALA A 132 -26.96 -14.99 -14.87
N ALA A 133 -28.19 -15.52 -14.80
CA ALA A 133 -28.46 -16.83 -14.19
C ALA A 133 -27.68 -17.95 -14.89
N ALA A 134 -27.69 -17.96 -16.24
CA ALA A 134 -26.96 -18.95 -17.02
C ALA A 134 -25.43 -18.84 -16.83
N ILE A 135 -24.88 -17.63 -16.71
CA ILE A 135 -23.46 -17.41 -16.41
C ILE A 135 -23.09 -18.04 -15.06
N ILE A 136 -23.89 -17.81 -14.01
CA ILE A 136 -23.64 -18.38 -12.68
C ILE A 136 -23.68 -19.91 -12.75
N GLU A 137 -24.74 -20.50 -13.31
CA GLU A 137 -24.90 -21.96 -13.39
C GLU A 137 -23.77 -22.64 -14.18
N ASN A 138 -23.42 -22.09 -15.34
CA ASN A 138 -22.33 -22.61 -16.16
C ASN A 138 -20.99 -22.53 -15.44
N SER A 139 -20.76 -21.45 -14.68
CA SER A 139 -19.55 -21.31 -13.88
C SER A 139 -19.50 -22.33 -12.75
N VAL A 140 -20.60 -22.55 -12.02
CA VAL A 140 -20.67 -23.61 -10.99
C VAL A 140 -20.37 -24.99 -11.57
N ASN A 141 -20.92 -25.31 -12.75
CA ASN A 141 -20.64 -26.57 -13.45
C ASN A 141 -19.18 -26.67 -13.93
N ASN A 142 -18.52 -25.54 -14.13
CA ASN A 142 -17.11 -25.43 -14.53
C ASN A 142 -16.18 -25.14 -13.34
N GLN A 143 -16.41 -25.80 -12.20
CA GLN A 143 -15.59 -25.67 -10.99
C GLN A 143 -15.46 -24.22 -10.50
N PHE A 144 -16.53 -23.43 -10.63
CA PHE A 144 -16.62 -22.01 -10.27
C PHE A 144 -15.75 -21.07 -11.10
N ASN A 145 -15.11 -21.54 -12.17
CA ASN A 145 -14.31 -20.70 -13.05
C ASN A 145 -15.22 -19.79 -13.89
N ILE A 146 -14.84 -18.53 -14.03
CA ILE A 146 -15.54 -17.52 -14.80
C ILE A 146 -14.52 -16.60 -15.46
N ASN A 147 -14.82 -16.03 -16.63
CA ASN A 147 -13.93 -15.04 -17.24
C ASN A 147 -14.38 -13.60 -16.94
N TRP A 148 -13.50 -12.63 -17.21
CA TRP A 148 -13.77 -11.22 -16.92
C TRP A 148 -14.97 -10.64 -17.68
N ASP A 149 -15.18 -11.02 -18.94
CA ASP A 149 -16.34 -10.54 -19.73
C ASP A 149 -17.67 -11.06 -19.16
N GLN A 150 -17.69 -12.33 -18.75
CA GLN A 150 -18.84 -12.94 -18.07
C GLN A 150 -19.12 -12.25 -16.73
N LEU A 151 -18.08 -11.91 -15.97
CA LEU A 151 -18.24 -11.13 -14.74
C LEU A 151 -18.83 -9.74 -15.02
N ILE A 152 -18.35 -9.03 -16.04
CA ILE A 152 -18.85 -7.71 -16.40
C ILE A 152 -20.35 -7.78 -16.75
N ALA A 153 -20.75 -8.77 -17.55
CA ALA A 153 -22.15 -9.00 -17.88
C ALA A 153 -22.99 -9.35 -16.65
N LEU A 154 -22.50 -10.25 -15.80
CA LEU A 154 -23.15 -10.66 -14.55
C LEU A 154 -23.36 -9.48 -13.60
N PHE A 155 -22.30 -8.71 -13.29
CA PHE A 155 -22.38 -7.61 -12.34
C PHE A 155 -23.21 -6.43 -12.87
N SER A 156 -23.19 -6.19 -14.18
CA SER A 156 -24.09 -5.21 -14.81
C SER A 156 -25.57 -5.61 -14.67
N ALA A 157 -25.88 -6.90 -14.86
CA ALA A 157 -27.22 -7.42 -14.66
C ALA A 157 -27.64 -7.41 -13.18
N LEU A 158 -26.73 -7.75 -12.25
CA LEU A 158 -26.99 -7.70 -10.81
C LEU A 158 -27.27 -6.28 -10.33
N ALA A 159 -26.52 -5.27 -10.79
CA ALA A 159 -26.77 -3.88 -10.45
C ALA A 159 -28.20 -3.44 -10.85
N ARG A 160 -28.66 -3.83 -12.04
CA ARG A 160 -30.04 -3.59 -12.49
C ARG A 160 -31.06 -4.38 -11.67
N PHE A 161 -30.80 -5.67 -11.44
CA PHE A 161 -31.71 -6.57 -10.73
C PHE A 161 -32.00 -6.08 -9.30
N VAL A 162 -30.96 -5.64 -8.58
CA VAL A 162 -31.07 -5.14 -7.20
C VAL A 162 -31.94 -3.88 -7.09
N ASP A 163 -31.91 -3.01 -8.11
CA ASP A 163 -32.64 -1.74 -8.11
C ASP A 163 -33.99 -1.80 -8.85
N ASP A 164 -34.23 -2.86 -9.63
CA ASP A 164 -35.45 -3.05 -10.38
C ASP A 164 -36.60 -3.61 -9.53
N ARG A 165 -37.56 -2.74 -9.21
CA ARG A 165 -38.77 -3.09 -8.45
C ARG A 165 -39.72 -4.05 -9.16
N ARG A 166 -39.59 -4.21 -10.48
CA ARG A 166 -40.39 -5.15 -11.28
C ARG A 166 -39.72 -6.51 -11.40
N SER A 167 -38.48 -6.64 -10.94
CA SER A 167 -37.78 -7.92 -10.86
C SER A 167 -38.26 -8.73 -9.64
N ARG A 168 -37.79 -9.98 -9.54
CA ARG A 168 -37.99 -10.86 -8.39
C ARG A 168 -37.06 -10.53 -7.21
N PHE A 169 -36.14 -9.57 -7.34
CA PHE A 169 -35.21 -9.22 -6.27
C PHE A 169 -35.90 -8.85 -4.95
N PRO A 170 -36.96 -8.02 -4.89
CA PRO A 170 -37.60 -7.67 -3.61
C PRO A 170 -38.13 -8.88 -2.83
N ARG A 171 -38.63 -9.90 -3.54
CA ARG A 171 -39.10 -11.13 -2.92
C ARG A 171 -37.94 -12.01 -2.46
N PHE A 172 -36.93 -12.19 -3.32
CA PHE A 172 -35.70 -12.91 -2.96
C PHE A 172 -35.04 -12.29 -1.72
N GLU A 173 -34.94 -10.97 -1.66
CA GLU A 173 -34.36 -10.21 -0.56
C GLU A 173 -35.14 -10.44 0.75
N GLN A 174 -36.47 -10.40 0.69
CA GLN A 174 -37.33 -10.70 1.84
C GLN A 174 -37.11 -12.13 2.37
N ASP A 175 -37.07 -13.11 1.47
CA ASP A 175 -36.85 -14.52 1.82
C ASP A 175 -35.43 -14.73 2.39
N TYR A 176 -34.42 -14.08 1.81
CA TYR A 176 -33.03 -14.12 2.29
C TYR A 176 -32.88 -13.56 3.70
N ILE A 177 -33.46 -12.37 3.97
CA ILE A 177 -33.39 -11.74 5.30
C ILE A 177 -34.10 -12.61 6.33
N ALA A 178 -35.24 -13.21 6.00
CA ALA A 178 -36.00 -14.06 6.92
C ALA A 178 -35.22 -15.32 7.34
N GLN A 179 -34.33 -15.83 6.49
CA GLN A 179 -33.48 -17.00 6.76
C GLN A 179 -32.12 -16.63 7.36
N SER A 180 -31.75 -15.34 7.33
CA SER A 180 -30.46 -14.85 7.81
C SER A 180 -30.46 -14.69 9.33
N SER A 181 -29.46 -15.27 9.99
CA SER A 181 -29.24 -15.08 11.43
C SER A 181 -28.82 -13.65 11.79
N THR A 182 -28.31 -12.88 10.83
CA THR A 182 -27.89 -11.48 11.03
C THR A 182 -28.96 -10.47 10.63
N GLN A 183 -30.05 -10.92 9.98
CA GLN A 183 -31.07 -10.07 9.35
C GLN A 183 -30.52 -9.03 8.36
N GLU A 184 -29.28 -9.21 7.92
CA GLU A 184 -28.65 -8.32 6.96
C GLU A 184 -29.17 -8.56 5.55
N SER A 185 -29.19 -7.49 4.76
CA SER A 185 -29.55 -7.53 3.35
C SER A 185 -28.59 -8.41 2.54
N TRP A 186 -29.08 -9.08 1.50
CA TRP A 186 -28.23 -9.78 0.55
C TRP A 186 -27.31 -8.79 -0.18
N ALA A 187 -27.88 -7.66 -0.62
CA ALA A 187 -27.13 -6.52 -1.11
C ALA A 187 -26.83 -5.55 0.04
N ASP A 188 -25.93 -5.97 0.94
CA ASP A 188 -25.44 -5.15 2.04
C ASP A 188 -24.93 -3.77 1.55
N PRO A 189 -24.90 -2.74 2.42
CA PRO A 189 -24.58 -1.37 2.01
C PRO A 189 -23.27 -1.25 1.23
N ARG A 190 -22.22 -2.01 1.61
CA ARG A 190 -20.92 -2.01 0.93
C ARG A 190 -21.04 -2.62 -0.47
N PHE A 191 -21.62 -3.81 -0.57
CA PHE A 191 -21.80 -4.46 -1.87
C PHE A 191 -22.68 -3.62 -2.82
N ARG A 192 -23.77 -3.05 -2.30
CA ARG A 192 -24.64 -2.17 -3.08
C ARG A 192 -23.92 -0.92 -3.56
N ALA A 193 -23.08 -0.30 -2.73
CA ALA A 193 -22.28 0.85 -3.12
C ALA A 193 -21.32 0.53 -4.29
N LEU A 194 -20.70 -0.67 -4.27
CA LEU A 194 -19.84 -1.13 -5.36
C LEU A 194 -20.62 -1.42 -6.65
N LEU A 195 -21.80 -2.02 -6.56
CA LEU A 195 -22.64 -2.30 -7.73
C LEU A 195 -23.07 -1.04 -8.49
N ARG A 196 -23.20 0.09 -7.80
CA ARG A 196 -23.68 1.34 -8.39
C ARG A 196 -22.88 1.79 -9.60
N ILE A 197 -21.57 1.51 -9.61
CA ILE A 197 -20.72 1.92 -10.74
C ILE A 197 -21.21 1.35 -12.08
N PHE A 198 -21.94 0.22 -12.06
CA PHE A 198 -22.52 -0.42 -13.24
C PHE A 198 -23.92 0.11 -13.63
N GLU A 199 -24.52 1.00 -12.84
CA GLU A 199 -25.79 1.68 -13.18
C GLU A 199 -25.66 2.48 -14.50
N SER A 200 -24.46 3.00 -14.76
CA SER A 200 -24.12 3.72 -15.99
C SER A 200 -23.14 2.91 -16.83
N ARG A 201 -23.37 2.86 -18.15
CA ARG A 201 -22.47 2.19 -19.11
C ARG A 201 -21.04 2.73 -19.07
N ASN A 202 -20.88 4.02 -18.75
CA ASN A 202 -19.58 4.67 -18.65
C ASN A 202 -19.09 4.80 -17.21
N GLY A 203 -19.82 4.28 -16.21
CA GLY A 203 -19.44 4.41 -14.81
C GLY A 203 -18.04 3.86 -14.52
N PRO A 204 -17.70 2.62 -14.92
CA PRO A 204 -16.35 2.10 -14.72
C PRO A 204 -15.27 2.91 -15.45
N ARG A 205 -15.60 3.49 -16.62
CA ARG A 205 -14.66 4.31 -17.40
C ARG A 205 -14.25 5.62 -16.71
N SER A 206 -14.96 6.05 -15.67
CA SER A 206 -14.62 7.26 -14.89
C SER A 206 -13.24 7.21 -14.25
N PHE A 207 -12.65 6.02 -14.07
CA PHE A 207 -11.29 5.85 -13.54
C PHE A 207 -10.37 5.08 -14.50
N GLN A 208 -10.64 5.10 -15.82
CA GLN A 208 -9.81 4.40 -16.81
C GLN A 208 -8.35 4.89 -16.82
N THR A 209 -8.11 6.18 -16.52
CA THR A 209 -6.76 6.76 -16.44
C THR A 209 -5.86 6.09 -15.39
N ALA A 210 -6.46 5.39 -14.42
CA ALA A 210 -5.73 4.64 -13.40
C ALA A 210 -4.87 3.48 -13.99
N GLN A 211 -5.12 3.09 -15.26
CA GLN A 211 -4.28 2.14 -15.99
C GLN A 211 -2.79 2.56 -16.06
N GLU A 212 -2.50 3.86 -16.02
CA GLU A 212 -1.11 4.36 -16.03
C GLU A 212 -0.32 3.91 -14.79
N GLN A 213 -1.01 3.72 -13.67
CA GLN A 213 -0.43 3.32 -12.37
C GLN A 213 -0.61 1.82 -12.09
N HIS A 214 -1.20 1.07 -13.04
CA HIS A 214 -1.52 -0.34 -12.89
C HIS A 214 -0.59 -1.27 -13.71
N ASP A 215 -0.08 -2.32 -13.07
CA ASP A 215 0.55 -3.47 -13.72
C ASP A 215 0.10 -4.78 -13.05
N PRO A 216 -0.59 -5.68 -13.78
CA PRO A 216 -1.09 -6.93 -13.21
C PRO A 216 0.01 -7.99 -12.99
N SER A 217 1.23 -7.77 -13.47
CA SER A 217 2.37 -8.65 -13.22
C SER A 217 3.07 -8.37 -11.88
N THR A 218 2.72 -7.26 -11.21
CA THR A 218 3.25 -6.92 -9.89
C THR A 218 2.63 -7.85 -8.83
N THR A 219 3.26 -9.00 -8.60
CA THR A 219 2.84 -9.98 -7.57
C THR A 219 3.49 -9.74 -6.22
N ASN A 220 4.64 -9.05 -6.18
CA ASN A 220 5.37 -8.84 -4.95
C ASN A 220 4.89 -7.58 -4.26
N ASP A 221 4.72 -7.67 -2.94
CA ASP A 221 4.79 -6.50 -2.08
C ASP A 221 5.97 -5.64 -2.55
N PHE A 222 5.70 -4.40 -2.97
CA PHE A 222 6.76 -3.52 -3.44
C PHE A 222 7.85 -3.36 -2.37
N ALA A 223 7.51 -3.50 -1.09
CA ALA A 223 8.47 -3.52 0.00
C ALA A 223 9.42 -4.73 -0.05
N GLU A 224 8.97 -5.90 -0.52
CA GLU A 224 9.84 -7.05 -0.78
C GLU A 224 10.77 -6.78 -1.95
N ALA A 225 10.24 -6.26 -3.05
CA ALA A 225 11.07 -5.89 -4.21
C ALA A 225 12.16 -4.87 -3.83
N VAL A 226 11.81 -3.88 -2.99
CA VAL A 226 12.77 -2.93 -2.41
C VAL A 226 13.84 -3.66 -1.60
N VAL A 227 13.47 -4.59 -0.72
CA VAL A 227 14.44 -5.35 0.07
C VAL A 227 15.35 -6.21 -0.82
N ASP A 228 14.81 -6.85 -1.84
CA ASP A 228 15.60 -7.65 -2.79
C ASP A 228 16.58 -6.78 -3.59
N ASP A 229 16.13 -5.62 -4.07
CA ASP A 229 16.99 -4.65 -4.76
C ASP A 229 18.11 -4.13 -3.84
N LEU A 230 17.79 -3.77 -2.60
CA LEU A 230 18.79 -3.34 -1.60
C LEU A 230 19.80 -4.45 -1.30
N ARG A 231 19.35 -5.70 -1.15
CA ARG A 231 20.22 -6.87 -0.97
C ARG A 231 21.13 -7.13 -2.16
N SER A 232 20.69 -6.76 -3.37
CA SER A 232 21.51 -6.83 -4.58
C SER A 232 22.48 -5.64 -4.74
N GLY A 233 22.57 -4.76 -3.74
CA GLY A 233 23.48 -3.61 -3.74
C GLY A 233 23.01 -2.42 -4.59
N LYS A 234 21.73 -2.37 -4.96
CA LYS A 234 21.18 -1.26 -5.77
C LYS A 234 20.85 -0.05 -4.90
N LEU A 235 20.99 1.13 -5.51
CA LEU A 235 20.34 2.34 -5.01
C LEU A 235 18.86 2.29 -5.36
N VAL A 236 18.00 2.33 -4.35
CA VAL A 236 16.55 2.39 -4.51
C VAL A 236 16.08 3.80 -4.20
N ILE A 237 15.43 4.45 -5.17
CA ILE A 237 14.81 5.77 -5.02
C ILE A 237 13.29 5.59 -5.01
N ILE A 238 12.65 6.02 -3.93
CA ILE A 238 11.19 5.98 -3.77
C ILE A 238 10.67 7.40 -3.97
N ASP A 239 10.04 7.63 -5.12
CA ASP A 239 9.38 8.90 -5.41
C ASP A 239 7.98 8.94 -4.80
N GLN A 240 7.76 9.88 -3.88
CA GLN A 240 6.50 10.12 -3.20
C GLN A 240 5.81 11.42 -3.65
N SER A 241 6.31 12.11 -4.68
CA SER A 241 5.84 13.46 -5.04
C SER A 241 4.41 13.53 -5.58
N ALA A 242 3.86 12.40 -6.06
CA ALA A 242 2.58 12.33 -6.75
C ALA A 242 1.46 11.64 -5.95
N GLY A 243 1.75 11.15 -4.74
CA GLY A 243 0.82 10.38 -3.91
C GLY A 243 0.06 11.24 -2.88
N ASP A 244 -1.06 10.70 -2.38
CA ASP A 244 -1.72 11.25 -1.20
C ASP A 244 -0.82 11.12 0.05
N PRO A 245 -0.75 12.13 0.94
CA PRO A 245 0.13 12.11 2.11
C PRO A 245 -0.06 10.89 3.02
N GLU A 246 -1.29 10.42 3.24
CA GLU A 246 -1.54 9.25 4.11
C GLU A 246 -1.05 7.96 3.44
N GLN A 247 -1.23 7.83 2.13
CA GLN A 247 -0.72 6.69 1.36
C GLN A 247 0.81 6.67 1.32
N ASN A 248 1.43 7.83 1.13
CA ASN A 248 2.89 7.96 1.15
C ASN A 248 3.47 7.54 2.50
N LEU A 249 2.84 7.95 3.60
CA LEU A 249 3.22 7.54 4.95
C LEU A 249 3.10 6.02 5.12
N ALA A 250 1.93 5.45 4.77
CA ALA A 250 1.70 4.01 4.88
C ALA A 250 2.70 3.19 4.03
N ALA A 251 3.01 3.66 2.82
CA ALA A 251 3.98 3.02 1.95
C ALA A 251 5.41 3.08 2.52
N ALA A 252 5.82 4.23 3.06
CA ALA A 252 7.12 4.39 3.71
C ALA A 252 7.25 3.49 4.95
N GLU A 253 6.22 3.46 5.81
CA GLU A 253 6.18 2.59 6.99
C GLU A 253 6.26 1.11 6.61
N ARG A 254 5.57 0.70 5.54
CA ARG A 254 5.60 -0.67 5.05
C ARG A 254 6.99 -1.08 4.58
N VAL A 255 7.63 -0.26 3.75
CA VAL A 255 9.01 -0.48 3.29
C VAL A 255 9.95 -0.57 4.48
N MET A 256 9.84 0.36 5.42
CA MET A 256 10.70 0.40 6.60
C MET A 256 10.51 -0.83 7.49
N TRP A 257 9.28 -1.27 7.73
CA TRP A 257 8.99 -2.51 8.47
C TRP A 257 9.59 -3.73 7.77
N ARG A 258 9.48 -3.79 6.45
CA ARG A 258 10.00 -4.94 5.70
C ARG A 258 11.53 -4.98 5.74
N ILE A 259 12.20 -3.84 5.58
CA ILE A 259 13.65 -3.69 5.77
C ILE A 259 14.05 -4.13 7.19
N PHE A 260 13.38 -3.60 8.22
CA PHE A 260 13.68 -3.89 9.61
C PHE A 260 13.59 -5.39 9.94
N ARG A 261 12.49 -6.04 9.51
CA ARG A 261 12.27 -7.48 9.72
C ARG A 261 13.26 -8.33 8.94
N SER A 262 13.53 -7.98 7.68
CA SER A 262 14.52 -8.64 6.83
C SER A 262 15.91 -8.67 7.49
N GLN A 263 16.33 -7.54 8.07
CA GLN A 263 17.62 -7.45 8.77
C GLN A 263 17.60 -8.21 10.09
N GLN A 264 16.48 -8.21 10.82
CA GLN A 264 16.31 -9.00 12.04
C GLN A 264 16.37 -10.52 11.78
N GLU A 265 15.71 -10.99 10.73
CA GLU A 265 15.76 -12.39 10.26
C GLU A 265 17.20 -12.78 9.93
N ARG A 266 17.90 -11.91 9.21
CA ARG A 266 19.30 -12.11 8.86
C ARG A 266 20.20 -12.18 10.08
N PHE A 267 20.10 -11.21 11.00
CA PHE A 267 20.86 -11.20 12.25
C PHE A 267 20.69 -12.51 13.05
N ARG A 268 19.45 -13.02 13.12
CA ARG A 268 19.15 -14.30 13.79
C ARG A 268 19.73 -15.50 13.05
N SER A 269 19.69 -15.51 11.72
CA SER A 269 20.22 -16.61 10.91
C SER A 269 21.75 -16.74 11.02
N VAL A 270 22.46 -15.62 11.11
CA VAL A 270 23.91 -15.57 11.31
C VAL A 270 24.28 -16.17 12.67
N LEU A 271 23.53 -15.86 13.73
CA LEU A 271 23.75 -16.44 15.06
C LEU A 271 23.55 -17.97 15.10
N VAL A 272 22.64 -18.50 14.26
CA VAL A 272 22.36 -19.94 14.20
C VAL A 272 23.42 -20.70 13.40
N ASN A 273 23.98 -20.09 12.36
CA ASN A 273 24.99 -20.71 11.48
C ASN A 273 26.42 -20.29 11.83
N TYR A 274 26.65 -19.78 13.04
CA TYR A 274 27.95 -19.29 13.49
C TYR A 274 28.94 -20.46 13.69
N ASP A 275 29.97 -20.52 12.84
CA ASP A 275 31.11 -21.42 13.02
C ASP A 275 32.25 -20.67 13.74
N PRO A 276 32.57 -21.02 15.01
CA PRO A 276 33.63 -20.36 15.77
C PRO A 276 35.05 -20.66 15.24
N THR A 277 35.20 -21.54 14.26
CA THR A 277 36.48 -21.92 13.65
C THR A 277 36.76 -21.24 12.31
N ALA A 278 35.75 -20.57 11.73
CA ALA A 278 35.92 -19.78 10.51
C ALA A 278 36.73 -18.51 10.82
N PRO A 279 37.71 -18.14 9.97
CA PRO A 279 38.40 -16.86 10.11
C PRO A 279 37.39 -15.72 10.04
N PRO A 280 37.57 -14.62 10.80
CA PRO A 280 36.73 -13.45 10.65
C PRO A 280 36.91 -12.90 9.23
N ASP A 281 35.93 -13.14 8.36
CA ASP A 281 35.91 -12.58 7.01
C ASP A 281 35.73 -11.06 7.11
N GLU A 282 36.82 -10.30 6.99
CA GLU A 282 36.82 -8.84 6.94
C GLU A 282 35.90 -8.28 5.84
N ASP A 283 35.66 -9.04 4.76
CA ASP A 283 34.79 -8.65 3.64
C ASP A 283 33.29 -8.96 3.84
N THR A 284 32.92 -9.91 4.72
CA THR A 284 31.50 -10.21 5.00
C THR A 284 30.81 -9.17 5.89
N ALA A 285 31.59 -8.28 6.52
CA ALA A 285 31.07 -7.20 7.36
C ALA A 285 30.31 -6.13 6.56
N THR A 286 30.63 -5.93 5.27
CA THR A 286 30.07 -4.83 4.47
C THR A 286 28.80 -5.22 3.72
N GLU A 287 28.60 -6.51 3.45
CA GLU A 287 27.48 -7.02 2.66
C GLU A 287 26.20 -6.98 3.48
N GLY A 288 25.58 -5.83 3.73
CA GLY A 288 24.31 -5.80 4.45
C GLY A 288 23.97 -4.53 5.18
N HIS A 289 24.79 -3.50 5.11
CA HIS A 289 24.39 -2.20 5.64
C HIS A 289 23.37 -1.53 4.71
N ILE A 290 22.23 -1.15 5.27
CA ILE A 290 21.22 -0.37 4.57
C ILE A 290 21.21 1.02 5.20
N ILE A 291 21.49 2.05 4.40
CA ILE A 291 21.36 3.45 4.81
C ILE A 291 20.10 4.02 4.16
N ILE A 292 19.21 4.54 5.00
CA ILE A 292 17.90 5.05 4.59
C ILE A 292 17.95 6.57 4.66
N TYR A 293 17.82 7.21 3.50
CA TYR A 293 17.73 8.66 3.38
C TYR A 293 16.27 9.09 3.40
N ILE A 294 15.90 9.93 4.36
CA ILE A 294 14.55 10.45 4.54
C ILE A 294 14.58 11.95 4.29
N GLU A 295 14.13 12.35 3.11
CA GLU A 295 13.90 13.75 2.77
C GLU A 295 12.60 14.25 3.42
N GLU A 296 12.60 15.53 3.81
CA GLU A 296 11.50 16.17 4.53
C GLU A 296 10.95 15.31 5.69
N ALA A 297 11.87 14.85 6.55
CA ALA A 297 11.59 13.86 7.58
C ALA A 297 10.44 14.24 8.53
N HIS A 298 10.10 15.52 8.65
CA HIS A 298 8.93 15.98 9.41
C HIS A 298 7.58 15.56 8.83
N ASN A 299 7.53 15.11 7.57
CA ASN A 299 6.31 14.59 6.93
C ASN A 299 6.12 13.09 7.19
N LEU A 300 7.20 12.33 7.36
CA LEU A 300 7.18 10.87 7.48
C LEU A 300 7.37 10.38 8.92
N LEU A 301 8.15 11.11 9.73
CA LEU A 301 8.43 10.70 11.10
C LEU A 301 7.29 11.06 12.05
N PRO A 302 7.04 10.22 13.07
CA PRO A 302 5.97 10.48 14.02
C PRO A 302 6.23 11.76 14.82
N ARG A 303 5.17 12.54 15.06
CA ARG A 303 5.25 13.85 15.70
C ARG A 303 5.53 13.74 17.19
N ALA A 304 6.26 14.71 17.74
CA ALA A 304 6.66 14.77 19.16
C ALA A 304 5.50 14.66 20.18
N ASN A 305 4.26 15.00 19.81
CA ASN A 305 3.14 15.13 20.75
C ASN A 305 2.23 13.89 20.80
N SER A 306 2.59 12.83 20.08
CA SER A 306 1.74 11.64 19.95
C SER A 306 2.07 10.61 21.05
N ARG A 307 1.08 10.33 21.89
CA ARG A 307 1.20 9.47 23.10
C ARG A 307 1.48 7.99 22.81
N ASP A 308 1.54 7.58 21.54
CA ASP A 308 1.56 6.16 21.11
C ASP A 308 2.82 5.75 20.31
N ASN A 309 3.86 6.59 20.27
CA ASN A 309 4.91 6.52 19.23
C ASN A 309 6.10 5.58 19.45
N LEU A 310 6.30 5.04 20.66
CA LEU A 310 7.47 4.19 20.96
C LEU A 310 7.42 2.82 20.23
N THR A 311 6.27 2.48 19.66
CA THR A 311 6.07 1.23 18.91
C THR A 311 6.35 1.37 17.41
N THR A 312 6.48 2.60 16.89
CA THR A 312 6.70 2.86 15.46
C THR A 312 8.00 2.26 14.96
N VAL A 313 8.03 1.84 13.69
CA VAL A 313 9.26 1.28 13.10
C VAL A 313 10.40 2.28 13.07
N TRP A 314 10.09 3.56 12.87
CA TRP A 314 11.08 4.64 12.83
C TRP A 314 11.80 4.80 14.18
N ALA A 315 11.04 4.79 15.28
CA ALA A 315 11.61 4.88 16.62
C ALA A 315 12.47 3.66 16.97
N ARG A 316 12.02 2.46 16.56
CA ARG A 316 12.77 1.21 16.74
C ARG A 316 14.05 1.22 15.92
N ALA A 317 13.99 1.67 14.68
CA ALA A 317 15.16 1.75 13.81
C ALA A 317 16.19 2.76 14.32
N ALA A 318 15.76 3.90 14.88
CA ALA A 318 16.67 4.84 15.53
C ALA A 318 17.39 4.19 16.73
N LYS A 319 16.67 3.43 17.59
CA LYS A 319 17.23 2.82 18.81
C LYS A 319 18.01 1.52 18.59
N GLU A 320 17.58 0.71 17.64
CA GLU A 320 18.05 -0.67 17.45
C GLU A 320 18.73 -0.89 16.09
N GLY A 321 18.66 0.07 15.18
CA GLY A 321 19.13 -0.08 13.80
C GLY A 321 20.62 -0.41 13.69
N SER A 322 21.45 0.14 14.58
CA SER A 322 22.89 -0.17 14.63
C SER A 322 23.19 -1.65 14.85
N LYS A 323 22.35 -2.37 15.60
CA LYS A 323 22.46 -3.82 15.83
C LYS A 323 22.06 -4.64 14.59
N LEU A 324 21.26 -4.04 13.72
CA LEU A 324 20.65 -4.65 12.54
C LEU A 324 21.28 -4.15 11.23
N ASN A 325 22.42 -3.45 11.29
CA ASN A 325 23.06 -2.84 10.13
C ASN A 325 22.11 -1.90 9.34
N ILE A 326 21.26 -1.15 10.06
CA ILE A 326 20.38 -0.12 9.52
C ILE A 326 20.88 1.24 10.01
N GLY A 327 21.23 2.11 9.08
CA GLY A 327 21.50 3.53 9.33
C GLY A 327 20.38 4.40 8.77
N MET A 328 20.12 5.54 9.43
CA MET A 328 19.14 6.53 8.97
C MET A 328 19.83 7.89 8.78
N VAL A 329 19.48 8.58 7.70
CA VAL A 329 19.89 9.96 7.42
C VAL A 329 18.63 10.80 7.28
N LEU A 330 18.48 11.79 8.14
CA LEU A 330 17.28 12.61 8.24
C LEU A 330 17.58 14.02 7.71
N ALA A 331 16.85 14.46 6.69
CA ALA A 331 16.88 15.83 6.21
C ALA A 331 15.55 16.53 6.58
N THR A 332 15.63 17.63 7.34
CA THR A 332 14.43 18.39 7.75
C THR A 332 14.77 19.85 8.07
N GLN A 333 13.82 20.73 7.79
CA GLN A 333 13.82 22.15 8.19
C GLN A 333 13.11 22.42 9.52
N ALA A 334 12.39 21.43 10.05
CA ALA A 334 11.58 21.53 11.25
C ALA A 334 11.97 20.43 12.27
N PRO A 335 13.16 20.51 12.88
CA PRO A 335 13.59 19.54 13.89
C PRO A 335 12.57 19.38 15.03
N SER A 336 11.86 20.44 15.41
CA SER A 336 10.78 20.38 16.42
C SER A 336 9.63 19.42 16.09
N SER A 337 9.45 19.08 14.81
CA SER A 337 8.40 18.17 14.34
C SER A 337 8.82 16.70 14.38
N VAL A 338 10.12 16.43 14.53
CA VAL A 338 10.66 15.08 14.70
C VAL A 338 10.58 14.69 16.17
N MET A 339 10.24 13.43 16.44
CA MET A 339 10.18 12.91 17.79
C MET A 339 11.54 13.03 18.53
N PRO A 340 11.58 13.55 19.77
CA PRO A 340 12.82 13.76 20.51
C PRO A 340 13.66 12.49 20.68
N GLU A 341 13.03 11.32 20.82
CA GLU A 341 13.69 10.02 20.93
C GLU A 341 14.44 9.62 19.66
N ILE A 342 14.07 10.13 18.49
CA ILE A 342 14.84 9.90 17.26
C ILE A 342 16.04 10.86 17.22
N LEU A 343 15.83 12.12 17.59
CA LEU A 343 16.89 13.13 17.63
C LEU A 343 17.97 12.77 18.67
N SER A 344 17.59 12.22 19.83
CA SER A 344 18.53 11.82 20.89
C SER A 344 19.41 10.62 20.50
N GLU A 345 18.93 9.77 19.60
CA GLU A 345 19.68 8.61 19.07
C GLU A 345 20.46 8.99 17.79
N THR A 346 20.44 10.27 17.39
CA THR A 346 21.17 10.75 16.21
C THR A 346 22.61 11.06 16.59
N ASP A 347 23.52 10.18 16.18
CA ASP A 347 24.96 10.28 16.46
C ASP A 347 25.70 11.34 15.63
N ASN A 348 25.19 11.66 14.43
CA ASN A 348 25.84 12.55 13.47
C ASN A 348 24.89 13.67 13.06
N TRP A 349 25.36 14.91 13.18
CA TRP A 349 24.61 16.11 12.87
C TRP A 349 25.34 16.98 11.85
N VAL A 350 24.60 17.45 10.85
CA VAL A 350 25.04 18.46 9.89
C VAL A 350 24.03 19.60 9.95
N LEU A 351 24.44 20.71 10.57
CA LEU A 351 23.54 21.81 10.89
C LEU A 351 23.88 23.06 10.05
N SER A 352 23.01 23.36 9.09
CA SER A 352 23.04 24.58 8.31
C SER A 352 22.35 25.74 9.02
N TYR A 353 22.13 26.83 8.28
CA TYR A 353 21.31 27.95 8.72
C TYR A 353 19.90 27.54 9.14
N LEU A 354 19.44 28.03 10.30
CA LEU A 354 18.05 27.94 10.77
C LEU A 354 17.53 29.32 11.16
N ASN A 355 16.53 29.81 10.41
CA ASN A 355 15.94 31.13 10.66
C ASN A 355 15.17 31.18 11.99
N SER A 356 14.34 30.17 12.23
CA SER A 356 13.42 30.14 13.38
C SER A 356 14.18 30.08 14.71
N ALA A 357 13.82 30.97 15.64
CA ALA A 357 14.34 30.92 17.00
C ALA A 357 13.82 29.72 17.78
N SER A 358 12.63 29.18 17.47
CA SER A 358 12.12 27.96 18.13
C SER A 358 12.93 26.73 17.69
N GLU A 359 13.17 26.56 16.39
CA GLU A 359 13.95 25.44 15.87
C GLU A 359 15.39 25.47 16.37
N ARG A 360 15.98 26.68 16.45
CA ARG A 360 17.30 26.88 17.04
C ARG A 360 17.38 26.46 18.51
N ARG A 361 16.32 26.64 19.29
CA ARG A 361 16.29 26.17 20.68
C ARG A 361 16.25 24.65 20.75
N VAL A 362 15.51 24.00 19.84
CA VAL A 362 15.46 22.53 19.79
C VAL A 362 16.84 21.95 19.53
N VAL A 363 17.56 22.43 18.50
CA VAL A 363 18.91 21.90 18.21
C VAL A 363 19.95 22.24 19.27
N ALA A 364 19.73 23.30 20.07
CA ALA A 364 20.64 23.69 21.15
C ALA A 364 20.72 22.66 22.28
N ASP A 365 19.68 21.82 22.44
CA ASP A 365 19.62 20.77 23.45
C ASP A 365 20.48 19.55 23.09
N TYR A 366 21.08 19.52 21.89
CA TYR A 366 21.87 18.39 21.39
C TYR A 366 23.35 18.77 21.24
N MET A 367 24.23 17.86 21.68
CA MET A 367 25.69 18.00 21.58
C MET A 367 26.20 19.33 22.19
N ASP A 368 27.07 20.05 21.49
CA ASP A 368 27.61 21.36 21.84
C ASP A 368 26.97 22.50 21.01
N PHE A 369 25.80 22.28 20.39
CA PHE A 369 25.18 23.27 19.49
C PHE A 369 24.69 24.53 20.19
N ALA A 370 24.49 24.50 21.51
CA ALA A 370 24.16 25.68 22.31
C ALA A 370 25.15 26.84 22.08
N ASP A 371 26.43 26.53 21.90
CA ASP A 371 27.50 27.52 21.67
C ASP A 371 27.40 28.20 20.29
N PHE A 372 26.65 27.61 19.36
CA PHE A 372 26.56 28.06 17.97
C PHE A 372 25.20 28.69 17.62
N VAL A 373 24.23 28.72 18.54
CA VAL A 373 22.83 29.16 18.29
C VAL A 373 22.73 30.54 17.63
N GLU A 374 23.56 31.49 18.08
CA GLU A 374 23.59 32.83 17.50
C GLU A 374 24.07 32.80 16.05
N GLN A 375 25.14 32.07 15.78
CA GLN A 375 25.75 31.96 14.46
C GLN A 375 24.85 31.19 13.49
N ILE A 376 24.16 30.14 13.96
CA ILE A 376 23.21 29.32 13.18
C ILE A 376 22.09 30.19 12.58
N GLY A 377 21.63 31.22 13.29
CA GLY A 377 20.57 32.10 12.77
C GLY A 377 21.05 33.37 12.09
N LYS A 378 22.36 33.56 11.94
CA LYS A 378 22.95 34.74 11.27
C LYS A 378 23.68 34.39 9.97
N VAL A 379 24.35 33.24 9.92
CA VAL A 379 25.14 32.83 8.75
C VAL A 379 24.28 31.98 7.83
N SER A 380 23.81 32.58 6.73
CA SER A 380 22.95 31.94 5.71
C SER A 380 23.70 31.56 4.43
N GLU A 381 25.03 31.50 4.48
CA GLU A 381 25.86 31.12 3.34
C GLU A 381 25.58 29.67 2.92
N GLN A 382 25.33 29.46 1.63
CA GLN A 382 25.03 28.13 1.10
C GLN A 382 26.25 27.22 1.21
N GLY A 383 26.05 26.00 1.67
CA GLY A 383 27.11 25.03 1.91
C GLY A 383 27.86 25.22 3.24
N PHE A 384 27.70 26.36 3.92
CA PHE A 384 28.29 26.54 5.25
C PHE A 384 27.46 25.80 6.31
N VAL A 385 28.08 24.84 6.97
CA VAL A 385 27.45 23.95 7.95
C VAL A 385 28.31 23.77 9.20
N ARG A 386 27.69 23.28 10.26
CA ARG A 386 28.36 22.79 11.48
C ARG A 386 28.21 21.29 11.52
N ILE A 387 29.31 20.58 11.51
CA ILE A 387 29.32 19.12 11.51
C ILE A 387 29.77 18.63 12.88
N ARG A 388 29.01 17.69 13.43
CA ARG A 388 29.35 16.93 14.62
C ARG A 388 29.10 15.46 14.34
N THR A 389 30.15 14.66 14.20
CA THR A 389 30.02 13.20 14.03
C THR A 389 30.36 12.46 15.33
N LEU A 390 29.92 11.21 15.47
CA LEU A 390 30.26 10.35 16.62
C LEU A 390 31.77 10.29 16.90
N SER A 391 32.57 10.28 15.83
CA SER A 391 34.03 10.17 15.88
C SER A 391 34.74 11.47 16.24
N GLN A 392 34.06 12.62 16.20
CA GLN A 392 34.65 13.92 16.52
C GLN A 392 34.50 14.25 18.01
N ALA A 393 35.41 15.07 18.53
CA ALA A 393 35.30 15.59 19.90
C ALA A 393 34.48 16.89 19.97
N TYR A 394 34.53 17.69 18.90
CA TYR A 394 33.98 19.05 18.85
C TYR A 394 33.20 19.28 17.56
N THR A 395 32.25 20.20 17.59
CA THR A 395 31.59 20.70 16.37
C THR A 395 32.57 21.50 15.51
N VAL A 396 32.63 21.17 14.21
CA VAL A 396 33.53 21.81 13.25
C VAL A 396 32.71 22.59 12.20
N PRO A 397 33.01 23.88 11.95
CA PRO A 397 32.44 24.60 10.82
C PRO A 397 33.07 24.13 9.51
N VAL A 398 32.25 23.80 8.52
CA VAL A 398 32.67 23.26 7.22
C VAL A 398 31.95 23.99 6.10
N GLN A 399 32.67 24.31 5.03
CA GLN A 399 32.08 24.74 3.77
C GLN A 399 32.00 23.52 2.85
N LEU A 400 30.78 23.05 2.60
CA LEU A 400 30.54 21.94 1.67
C LEU A 400 30.70 22.43 0.24
N ASP A 401 31.36 21.60 -0.57
CA ASP A 401 31.44 21.81 -2.00
C ASP A 401 30.06 21.66 -2.65
N ARG A 402 29.82 22.49 -3.68
CA ARG A 402 28.61 22.37 -4.48
C ARG A 402 28.64 21.03 -5.22
N PHE A 403 27.60 20.21 -5.03
CA PHE A 403 27.44 18.98 -5.79
C PHE A 403 27.45 19.24 -7.30
N GLN A 404 28.26 18.48 -8.03
CA GLN A 404 28.35 18.53 -9.48
C GLN A 404 28.04 17.14 -10.05
N LEU A 405 27.03 17.05 -10.91
CA LEU A 405 26.83 15.88 -11.76
C LEU A 405 27.95 15.87 -12.79
N THR A 406 28.91 14.98 -12.61
CA THR A 406 29.89 14.70 -13.66
C THR A 406 29.29 13.64 -14.56
N ASP A 407 28.89 14.04 -15.78
CA ASP A 407 28.55 13.08 -16.81
C ASP A 407 29.77 12.17 -17.04
N ALA A 408 29.58 10.86 -16.90
CA ALA A 408 30.63 9.86 -17.10
C ALA A 408 31.24 9.88 -18.51
N SER A 409 30.66 10.65 -19.45
CA SER A 409 31.16 10.89 -20.81
C SER A 409 32.24 11.99 -20.91
N THR A 410 32.56 12.69 -19.82
CA THR A 410 33.49 13.84 -19.82
C THR A 410 34.71 13.67 -18.92
N GLN A 411 35.22 12.44 -18.75
CA GLN A 411 36.59 12.30 -18.25
C GLN A 411 37.59 12.69 -19.36
N PRO A 412 38.45 13.71 -19.15
CA PRO A 412 39.56 13.95 -20.04
C PRO A 412 40.50 12.76 -20.00
N ASN A 413 40.93 12.30 -21.17
CA ASN A 413 41.85 11.20 -21.37
C ASN A 413 43.15 11.45 -20.56
N GLN A 414 43.30 10.82 -19.39
CA GLN A 414 44.52 10.89 -18.55
C GLN A 414 45.71 10.10 -19.15
N ASN A 415 45.78 10.01 -20.48
CA ASN A 415 46.87 9.36 -21.22
C ASN A 415 47.55 10.34 -22.19
N ALA A 416 47.63 11.62 -21.82
CA ALA A 416 48.35 12.62 -22.59
C ALA A 416 49.21 13.51 -21.68
N ASP A 417 49.96 12.91 -20.77
CA ASP A 417 51.15 13.53 -20.17
C ASP A 417 52.24 12.45 -20.05
N GLY A 418 52.87 12.16 -21.20
CA GLY A 418 54.25 11.71 -21.18
C GLY A 418 55.11 12.91 -20.77
N GLN A 419 55.59 12.92 -19.54
CA GLN A 419 56.77 13.70 -19.16
C GLN A 419 58.01 12.79 -19.18
N PRO A 420 59.22 13.34 -19.32
CA PRO A 420 59.67 14.54 -20.04
C PRO A 420 60.38 14.20 -21.37
#